data_AF-A0A7J8WKL5-F1
#
_entry.id   AF-A0A7J8WKL5-F1
#
_cell.length_a   1.000
_cell.length_b   1.000
_cell.length_c   1.000
_cell.angle_alpha   90.00
_cell.angle_beta   90.00
_cell.angle_gamma   90.00
#
_symmetry.space_group_name_H-M   'P 1'
#
loop_
_entity.id
_entity.type
_entity.pdbx_description
1 polymer ?
#
loop_
_entity_poly.entity_id
_entity_poly.type
_entity_poly.pdbx_seq_one_letter_code
_entity_poly.pdbx_strand_id
1 'polypeptide(L)'
;VKREELLQYAQAAIKGLKINVGLARIDAEACSLKEKLGEMKALQNSSTQVHEDFFQKQTTAMIEALKEALGLVRLYSRLEALLLKKKTLSNGDTPQLHAEKVDKLKVLSESLSNSTSKAEKRILEQRVQKEEAVSFRIAKANEVSQQEKELEAAIQELEKQKDELEAELKKVNASLIAARVRLRNAREEREHFDDASNQILLQLTSKEEEISRSIASCRVEADVVNAWIHFLEDTWFLQTTFHEQKEKQVNGELERYGEYFVNLVTHILSAYKEQLRPSLSRIRQLVESLSSSERSGETAKDESQKAPNQRRNLEEEYLNLESKFVSTFSVVGSMKTQIYSPNEGTYRKKDEKLKELFDDLESIREEFESMERPTLELENPILNSHSPSTPKSQKSPWSRLKSSLNKKDQKKLKFELEQDEDEESLDYETDEIVEWEYDAFEKDLKPTN
;
A
#
# COMPACT_ATOMS: atom_id res chain seq x y z
N VAL A 1 74.21 33.17 81.95
CA VAL A 1 74.49 32.88 83.36
C VAL A 1 73.99 31.48 83.65
N LYS A 2 74.86 30.53 84.02
CA LYS A 2 74.44 29.22 84.53
C LYS A 2 73.89 29.40 85.95
N ARG A 3 72.96 28.52 86.37
CA ARG A 3 72.36 28.54 87.72
C ARG A 3 73.44 28.58 88.82
N GLU A 4 74.48 27.77 88.67
CA GLU A 4 75.66 27.74 89.54
C GLU A 4 76.38 29.08 89.68
N GLU A 5 76.59 29.80 88.58
CA GLU A 5 77.28 31.09 88.58
C GLU A 5 76.50 32.11 89.42
N LEU A 6 75.17 32.19 89.21
CA LEU A 6 74.29 33.09 89.96
C LEU A 6 74.23 32.73 91.46
N LEU A 7 74.13 31.44 91.78
CA LEU A 7 74.13 30.95 93.17
C LEU A 7 75.46 31.24 93.87
N GLN A 8 76.59 31.09 93.18
CA GLN A 8 77.92 31.43 93.72
C GLN A 8 78.04 32.93 94.01
N TYR A 9 77.61 33.81 93.09
CA TYR A 9 77.60 35.26 93.34
C TYR A 9 76.70 35.65 94.51
N ALA A 10 75.47 35.11 94.59
CA ALA A 10 74.56 35.36 95.70
C ALA A 10 75.13 34.89 97.04
N GLN A 11 75.71 33.67 97.09
CA GLN A 11 76.33 33.15 98.31
C GLN A 11 77.58 33.96 98.72
N ALA A 12 78.36 34.45 97.76
CA ALA A 12 79.53 35.30 98.02
C ALA A 12 79.18 36.72 98.51
N ALA A 13 78.00 37.24 98.16
CA ALA A 13 77.43 38.46 98.74
C ALA A 13 76.93 38.23 100.17
N ILE A 14 76.15 37.16 100.41
CA ILE A 14 75.61 36.83 101.74
C ILE A 14 76.74 36.57 102.75
N LYS A 15 77.81 35.86 102.35
CA LYS A 15 79.01 35.63 103.18
C LYS A 15 79.67 36.93 103.66
N GLY A 16 79.55 38.02 102.89
CA GLY A 16 80.11 39.33 103.21
C GLY A 16 79.41 40.08 104.35
N LEU A 17 78.20 39.67 104.75
CA LEU A 17 77.40 40.34 105.79
C LEU A 17 77.63 39.78 107.21
N LYS A 18 78.59 38.84 107.38
CA LYS A 18 78.76 38.10 108.64
C LYS A 18 79.49 38.92 109.71
N ILE A 19 78.77 39.22 110.80
CA ILE A 19 79.31 39.92 111.99
C ILE A 19 80.33 39.02 112.73
N ASN A 20 81.39 39.64 113.25
CA ASN A 20 82.48 38.98 113.95
C ASN A 20 82.12 38.66 115.42
N VAL A 21 81.90 37.38 115.73
CA VAL A 21 81.56 36.90 117.09
C VAL A 21 82.65 37.24 118.11
N GLY A 22 83.90 37.42 117.68
CA GLY A 22 85.00 37.86 118.55
C GLY A 22 84.80 39.26 119.12
N LEU A 23 84.05 40.13 118.45
CA LEU A 23 83.81 41.52 118.88
C LEU A 23 83.02 41.55 120.20
N ALA A 24 81.93 40.77 120.28
CA ALA A 24 81.09 40.68 121.47
C ALA A 24 81.83 40.07 122.67
N ARG A 25 82.74 39.11 122.44
CA ARG A 25 83.60 38.55 123.49
C ARG A 25 84.61 39.58 124.02
N ILE A 26 85.22 40.38 123.14
CA ILE A 26 86.14 41.44 123.54
C ILE A 26 85.42 42.55 124.31
N ASP A 27 84.19 42.91 123.93
CA ASP A 27 83.40 43.89 124.69
C ASP A 27 83.07 43.39 126.11
N ALA A 28 82.71 42.11 126.26
CA ALA A 28 82.51 41.51 127.58
C ALA A 28 83.79 41.53 128.44
N GLU A 29 84.95 41.14 127.88
CA GLU A 29 86.23 41.22 128.59
C GLU A 29 86.59 42.67 128.97
N ALA A 30 86.41 43.63 128.05
CA ALA A 30 86.72 45.04 128.25
C ALA A 30 85.81 45.72 129.30
N CYS A 31 84.54 45.32 129.41
CA CYS A 31 83.67 45.75 130.51
C CYS A 31 84.16 45.20 131.86
N SER A 32 84.43 43.90 131.97
CA SER A 32 84.89 43.28 133.23
C SER A 32 86.22 43.83 133.76
N LEU A 33 87.06 44.36 132.88
CA LEU A 33 88.33 45.00 133.24
C LEU A 33 88.15 46.47 133.65
N LYS A 34 87.11 47.17 133.17
CA LYS A 34 86.76 48.52 133.64
C LYS A 34 86.19 48.52 135.05
N GLU A 35 85.42 47.51 135.43
CA GLU A 35 84.87 47.36 136.78
C GLU A 35 86.01 47.21 137.81
N LYS A 36 86.92 46.25 137.59
CA LYS A 36 88.10 46.00 138.44
C LYS A 36 89.05 47.20 138.57
N LEU A 37 89.09 48.04 137.53
CA LEU A 37 89.85 49.29 137.53
C LEU A 37 89.23 50.37 138.43
N GLY A 38 87.90 50.33 138.62
CA GLY A 38 87.18 51.17 139.58
C GLY A 38 87.42 50.70 141.02
N GLU A 39 87.35 49.40 141.27
CA GLU A 39 87.57 48.79 142.59
C GLU A 39 88.94 49.14 143.17
N MET A 40 90.03 48.96 142.41
CA MET A 40 91.38 49.30 142.87
C MET A 40 91.59 50.80 143.12
N LYS A 41 90.86 51.68 142.42
CA LYS A 41 90.90 53.13 142.67
C LYS A 41 90.18 53.56 143.94
N ALA A 42 89.31 52.73 144.51
CA ALA A 42 88.63 53.04 145.77
C ALA A 42 89.55 52.83 147.00
N LEU A 43 90.35 51.77 147.01
CA LEU A 43 91.25 51.44 148.13
C LEU A 43 92.31 52.53 148.38
N GLN A 44 92.87 53.07 147.29
CA GLN A 44 94.07 53.93 147.31
C GLN A 44 93.88 55.30 148.00
N ASN A 45 92.64 55.70 148.34
CA ASN A 45 92.33 57.00 148.95
C ASN A 45 92.22 56.98 150.49
N SER A 46 92.49 55.85 151.15
CA SER A 46 92.06 55.61 152.55
C SER A 46 93.13 55.67 153.63
N SER A 47 94.39 56.03 153.30
CA SER A 47 95.51 55.95 154.25
C SER A 47 96.52 57.09 154.12
N THR A 48 96.43 58.12 154.97
CA THR A 48 97.54 59.03 155.32
C THR A 48 97.27 59.71 156.67
N GLN A 49 98.36 60.09 157.37
CA GLN A 49 98.46 60.99 158.52
C GLN A 49 98.23 60.33 159.91
N VAL A 50 99.26 59.90 160.68
CA VAL A 50 100.55 60.52 161.12
C VAL A 50 100.33 61.54 162.24
N HIS A 51 100.86 61.40 163.47
CA HIS A 51 101.76 60.37 164.06
C HIS A 51 101.39 60.15 165.55
N GLU A 52 102.14 59.49 166.46
CA GLU A 52 103.52 58.93 166.49
C GLU A 52 103.52 57.42 166.10
N ASP A 53 104.50 56.54 166.31
CA ASP A 53 105.82 56.54 166.98
C ASP A 53 106.74 55.47 166.31
N PHE A 54 107.97 55.30 166.81
CA PHE A 54 108.93 54.21 166.57
C PHE A 54 109.61 54.15 165.18
N PHE A 55 110.94 54.35 165.18
CA PHE A 55 111.81 54.31 164.00
C PHE A 55 112.12 52.88 163.49
N GLN A 56 111.11 52.13 163.04
CA GLN A 56 111.37 50.90 162.23
C GLN A 56 110.26 50.49 161.23
N LYS A 57 109.32 51.39 160.90
CA LYS A 57 108.07 51.02 160.21
C LYS A 57 107.85 51.61 158.81
N GLN A 58 108.81 52.37 158.27
CA GLN A 58 108.60 53.18 157.06
C GLN A 58 108.80 52.43 155.73
N THR A 59 109.64 51.38 155.70
CA THR A 59 110.07 50.71 154.45
C THR A 59 108.99 49.82 153.82
N THR A 60 108.05 49.30 154.61
CA THR A 60 107.04 48.33 154.14
C THR A 60 105.92 48.99 153.33
N ALA A 61 105.36 50.09 153.82
CA ALA A 61 104.23 50.77 153.19
C ALA A 61 104.54 51.25 151.75
N MET A 62 105.77 51.71 151.51
CA MET A 62 106.21 52.18 150.19
C MET A 62 106.26 51.05 149.14
N ILE A 63 106.59 49.82 149.56
CA ILE A 63 106.64 48.63 148.68
C ILE A 63 105.22 48.19 148.30
N GLU A 64 104.24 48.37 149.20
CA GLU A 64 102.85 47.99 148.99
C GLU A 64 102.16 48.92 147.97
N ALA A 65 102.30 50.24 148.13
CA ALA A 65 101.79 51.23 147.18
C ALA A 65 102.39 51.07 145.77
N LEU A 66 103.68 50.70 145.67
CA LEU A 66 104.33 50.40 144.38
C LEU A 66 103.74 49.15 143.70
N LYS A 67 103.30 48.14 144.46
CA LYS A 67 102.61 46.96 143.90
C LYS A 67 101.23 47.32 143.35
N GLU A 68 100.46 48.16 144.05
CA GLU A 68 99.15 48.62 143.56
C GLU A 68 99.27 49.46 142.28
N ALA A 69 100.17 50.44 142.24
CA ALA A 69 100.41 51.27 141.06
C ALA A 69 100.80 50.42 139.83
N LEU A 70 101.65 49.40 140.04
CA LEU A 70 102.05 48.45 139.00
C LEU A 70 100.89 47.52 138.59
N GLY A 71 99.98 47.21 139.50
CA GLY A 71 98.70 46.53 139.21
C GLY A 71 97.78 47.35 138.31
N LEU A 72 97.59 48.64 138.62
CA LEU A 72 96.81 49.58 137.80
C LEU A 72 97.39 49.73 136.39
N VAL A 73 98.70 49.88 136.24
CA VAL A 73 99.37 49.96 134.91
C VAL A 73 99.16 48.67 134.08
N ARG A 74 99.22 47.50 134.72
CA ARG A 74 98.89 46.21 134.08
C ARG A 74 97.42 46.12 133.64
N LEU A 75 96.48 46.65 134.43
CA LEU A 75 95.06 46.71 134.05
C LEU A 75 94.80 47.67 132.88
N TYR A 76 95.37 48.87 132.91
CA TYR A 76 95.24 49.85 131.83
C TYR A 76 95.79 49.31 130.50
N SER A 77 97.01 48.76 130.49
CA SER A 77 97.60 48.15 129.27
C SER A 77 96.82 46.93 128.77
N ARG A 78 96.23 46.12 129.66
CA ARG A 78 95.36 44.99 129.28
C ARG A 78 94.07 45.48 128.59
N LEU A 79 93.47 46.57 129.08
CA LEU A 79 92.28 47.18 128.49
C LEU A 79 92.60 47.85 127.15
N GLU A 80 93.72 48.58 127.04
CA GLU A 80 94.20 49.15 125.79
C GLU A 80 94.44 48.08 124.72
N ALA A 81 95.14 47.00 125.07
CA ALA A 81 95.37 45.87 124.16
C ALA A 81 94.06 45.26 123.65
N LEU A 82 93.00 45.19 124.47
CA LEU A 82 91.67 44.73 124.04
C LEU A 82 90.95 45.74 123.15
N LEU A 83 91.06 47.04 123.41
CA LEU A 83 90.44 48.08 122.55
C LEU A 83 91.16 48.20 121.20
N LEU A 84 92.48 48.08 121.15
CA LEU A 84 93.25 47.96 119.92
C LEU A 84 92.87 46.69 119.15
N LYS A 85 92.74 45.55 119.85
CA LYS A 85 92.27 44.29 119.25
C LYS A 85 90.85 44.42 118.70
N LYS A 86 89.94 45.13 119.39
CA LYS A 86 88.60 45.47 118.89
C LYS A 86 88.68 46.30 117.60
N LYS A 87 89.54 47.33 117.57
CA LYS A 87 89.75 48.18 116.39
C LYS A 87 90.29 47.42 115.18
N THR A 88 91.05 46.35 115.38
CA THR A 88 91.53 45.47 114.29
C THR A 88 90.51 44.42 113.82
N LEU A 89 89.41 44.18 114.55
CA LEU A 89 88.34 43.29 114.10
C LEU A 89 87.35 44.04 113.21
N SER A 90 87.53 43.95 111.90
CA SER A 90 86.50 44.33 110.94
C SER A 90 85.28 43.38 111.01
N ASN A 91 84.11 43.91 110.66
CA ASN A 91 82.89 43.15 110.42
C ASN A 91 82.60 43.12 108.92
N GLY A 92 82.58 41.92 108.32
CA GLY A 92 82.14 41.73 106.93
C GLY A 92 83.07 42.29 105.84
N ASP A 93 82.50 42.44 104.64
CA ASP A 93 83.10 43.13 103.49
C ASP A 93 83.32 44.63 103.78
N THR A 94 84.22 45.28 103.03
CA THR A 94 84.24 46.76 102.98
C THR A 94 83.00 47.30 102.27
N PRO A 95 82.51 48.52 102.58
CA PRO A 95 81.31 49.08 101.94
C PRO A 95 81.37 49.13 100.41
N GLN A 96 82.57 49.38 99.86
CA GLN A 96 82.81 49.41 98.41
C GLN A 96 82.70 48.01 97.77
N LEU A 97 83.27 46.98 98.41
CA LEU A 97 83.16 45.59 97.95
C LEU A 97 81.72 45.07 98.05
N HIS A 98 80.98 45.48 99.09
CA HIS A 98 79.55 45.17 99.21
C HIS A 98 78.73 45.80 98.08
N ALA A 99 78.94 47.09 97.78
CA ALA A 99 78.28 47.77 96.67
C ALA A 99 78.58 47.10 95.32
N GLU A 100 79.85 46.77 95.04
CA GLU A 100 80.24 46.08 93.81
C GLU A 100 79.55 44.70 93.65
N LYS A 101 79.43 43.92 94.73
CA LYS A 101 78.70 42.64 94.72
C LYS A 101 77.20 42.83 94.47
N VAL A 102 76.60 43.86 95.07
CA VAL A 102 75.19 44.22 94.89
C VAL A 102 74.92 44.67 93.45
N ASP A 103 75.78 45.52 92.87
CA ASP A 103 75.59 46.02 91.51
C ASP A 103 75.83 44.93 90.46
N LYS A 104 76.78 44.00 90.69
CA LYS A 104 76.90 42.78 89.89
C LYS A 104 75.62 41.93 89.93
N LEU A 105 74.98 41.80 91.09
CA LEU A 105 73.69 41.09 91.21
C LEU A 105 72.53 41.85 90.54
N LYS A 106 72.50 43.19 90.56
CA LYS A 106 71.55 43.99 89.77
C LYS A 106 71.71 43.74 88.27
N VAL A 107 72.94 43.86 87.76
CA VAL A 107 73.26 43.64 86.33
C VAL A 107 72.93 42.21 85.89
N LEU A 108 73.18 41.21 86.75
CA LEU A 108 72.77 39.82 86.48
C LEU A 108 71.24 39.65 86.47
N SER A 109 70.51 40.34 87.36
CA SER A 109 69.04 40.34 87.40
C SER A 109 68.44 41.00 86.16
N GLU A 110 68.95 42.17 85.76
CA GLU A 110 68.53 42.89 84.56
C GLU A 110 68.87 42.10 83.29
N SER A 111 70.06 41.50 83.22
CA SER A 111 70.46 40.61 82.11
C SER A 111 69.55 39.37 82.01
N LEU A 112 69.14 38.81 83.15
CA LEU A 112 68.20 37.69 83.19
C LEU A 112 66.80 38.13 82.74
N SER A 113 66.30 39.28 83.22
CA SER A 113 65.02 39.87 82.81
C SER A 113 64.98 40.11 81.29
N ASN A 114 66.00 40.78 80.74
CA ASN A 114 66.15 41.02 79.31
C ASN A 114 66.26 39.71 78.51
N SER A 115 66.92 38.69 79.03
CA SER A 115 67.01 37.37 78.40
C SER A 115 65.67 36.62 78.42
N THR A 116 64.90 36.73 79.51
CA THR A 116 63.56 36.14 79.66
C THR A 116 62.58 36.83 78.71
N SER A 117 62.49 38.16 78.74
CA SER A 117 61.65 38.93 77.81
C SER A 117 61.97 38.63 76.34
N LYS A 118 63.26 38.48 75.99
CA LYS A 118 63.67 38.08 74.63
C LYS A 118 63.30 36.63 74.29
N ALA A 119 63.18 35.74 75.27
CA ALA A 119 62.67 34.38 75.05
C ALA A 119 61.14 34.36 74.93
N GLU A 120 60.43 35.11 75.77
CA GLU A 120 58.98 35.29 75.73
C GLU A 120 58.52 35.91 74.40
N LYS A 121 59.21 36.95 73.91
CA LYS A 121 58.92 37.55 72.59
C LYS A 121 59.06 36.55 71.45
N ARG A 122 60.10 35.69 71.48
CA ARG A 122 60.27 34.61 70.49
C ARG A 122 59.18 33.54 70.59
N ILE A 123 58.76 33.18 71.81
CA ILE A 123 57.65 32.25 72.03
C ILE A 123 56.34 32.84 71.50
N LEU A 124 56.12 34.16 71.66
CA LEU A 124 54.97 34.86 71.10
C LEU A 124 55.02 34.90 69.56
N GLU A 125 56.15 35.31 68.98
CA GLU A 125 56.39 35.30 67.53
C GLU A 125 56.15 33.91 66.91
N GLN A 126 56.68 32.85 67.54
CA GLN A 126 56.49 31.47 67.10
C GLN A 126 55.04 30.99 67.26
N ARG A 127 54.30 31.47 68.28
CA ARG A 127 52.87 31.19 68.44
C ARG A 127 52.05 31.85 67.34
N VAL A 128 52.31 33.12 67.02
CA VAL A 128 51.65 33.85 65.93
C VAL A 128 51.90 33.15 64.59
N GLN A 129 53.15 32.82 64.25
CA GLN A 129 53.48 32.06 63.03
C GLN A 129 52.77 30.69 62.95
N LYS A 130 52.60 30.00 64.09
CA LYS A 130 51.84 28.74 64.16
C LYS A 130 50.34 28.98 63.95
N GLU A 131 49.78 30.04 64.51
CA GLU A 131 48.37 30.41 64.40
C GLU A 131 48.02 30.86 62.96
N GLU A 132 48.88 31.65 62.32
CA GLU A 132 48.82 32.00 60.90
C GLU A 132 48.87 30.74 60.01
N ALA A 133 49.83 29.84 60.24
CA ALA A 133 49.97 28.61 59.47
C ALA A 133 48.78 27.64 59.66
N VAL A 134 48.19 27.58 60.85
CA VAL A 134 46.96 26.80 61.11
C VAL A 134 45.76 27.47 60.41
N SER A 135 45.62 28.78 60.51
CA SER A 135 44.54 29.54 59.87
C SER A 135 44.56 29.42 58.35
N PHE A 136 45.75 29.52 57.74
CA PHE A 136 45.94 29.28 56.30
C PHE A 136 45.56 27.85 55.89
N ARG A 137 45.97 26.84 56.68
CA ARG A 137 45.61 25.43 56.39
C ARG A 137 44.12 25.17 56.50
N ILE A 138 43.43 25.79 57.46
CA ILE A 138 41.95 25.72 57.58
C ILE A 138 41.30 26.42 56.40
N ALA A 139 41.73 27.64 56.05
CA ALA A 139 41.19 28.38 54.91
C ALA A 139 41.35 27.60 53.59
N LYS A 140 42.53 27.02 53.34
CA LYS A 140 42.77 26.24 52.11
C LYS A 140 42.03 24.90 52.10
N ALA A 141 41.86 24.24 53.24
CA ALA A 141 41.01 23.04 53.33
C ALA A 141 39.54 23.36 53.05
N ASN A 142 39.03 24.50 53.52
CA ASN A 142 37.67 24.95 53.23
C ASN A 142 37.50 25.31 51.74
N GLU A 143 38.48 25.97 51.13
CA GLU A 143 38.47 26.30 49.69
C GLU A 143 38.44 25.04 48.81
N VAL A 144 39.31 24.05 49.10
CA VAL A 144 39.34 22.78 48.38
C VAL A 144 38.04 22.00 48.60
N SER A 145 37.53 21.92 49.84
CA SER A 145 36.26 21.25 50.13
C SER A 145 35.04 21.93 49.50
N GLN A 146 35.14 23.23 49.16
CA GLN A 146 34.10 23.91 48.38
C GLN A 146 34.21 23.56 46.90
N GLN A 147 35.42 23.56 46.33
CA GLN A 147 35.68 23.14 44.95
C GLN A 147 35.28 21.67 44.70
N GLU A 148 35.54 20.77 45.66
CA GLU A 148 35.10 19.37 45.61
C GLU A 148 33.57 19.25 45.49
N LYS A 149 32.81 20.01 46.30
CA LYS A 149 31.33 20.01 46.25
C LYS A 149 30.79 20.61 44.96
N GLU A 150 31.43 21.67 44.44
CA GLU A 150 31.05 22.30 43.18
C GLU A 150 31.29 21.36 41.99
N LEU A 151 32.39 20.59 42.00
CA LEU A 151 32.66 19.54 41.02
C LEU A 151 31.71 18.35 41.15
N GLU A 152 31.41 17.89 42.37
CA GLU A 152 30.45 16.80 42.62
C GLU A 152 29.04 17.16 42.12
N ALA A 153 28.57 18.39 42.39
CA ALA A 153 27.30 18.89 41.87
C ALA A 153 27.30 19.03 40.33
N ALA A 154 28.42 19.46 39.74
CA ALA A 154 28.55 19.55 38.27
C ALA A 154 28.54 18.16 37.61
N ILE A 155 29.16 17.15 38.23
CA ILE A 155 29.13 15.76 37.75
C ILE A 155 27.70 15.22 37.80
N GLN A 156 26.98 15.39 38.91
CA GLN A 156 25.60 14.91 39.06
C GLN A 156 24.64 15.49 38.01
N GLU A 157 24.77 16.79 37.68
CA GLU A 157 23.96 17.42 36.63
C GLU A 157 24.35 16.93 35.22
N LEU A 158 25.64 16.68 34.95
CA LEU A 158 26.10 16.09 33.68
C LEU A 158 25.64 14.62 33.53
N GLU A 159 25.65 13.83 34.59
CA GLU A 159 25.14 12.45 34.59
C GLU A 159 23.64 12.40 34.28
N LYS A 160 22.87 13.30 34.90
CA LYS A 160 21.44 13.51 34.61
C LYS A 160 21.18 13.92 33.16
N GLN A 161 21.97 14.84 32.61
CA GLN A 161 21.86 15.24 31.19
C GLN A 161 22.22 14.09 30.24
N LYS A 162 23.21 13.25 30.60
CA LYS A 162 23.55 12.03 29.86
C LYS A 162 22.39 11.04 29.84
N ASP A 163 21.72 10.82 30.96
CA ASP A 163 20.56 9.91 31.06
C ASP A 163 19.35 10.43 30.25
N GLU A 164 19.09 11.73 30.28
CA GLU A 164 18.00 12.36 29.50
C GLU A 164 18.26 12.28 27.98
N LEU A 165 19.50 12.52 27.54
CA LEU A 165 19.92 12.31 26.15
C LEU A 165 19.82 10.85 25.71
N GLU A 166 20.15 9.90 26.58
CA GLU A 166 20.02 8.46 26.29
C GLU A 166 18.54 8.04 26.18
N ALA A 167 17.65 8.63 26.98
CA ALA A 167 16.21 8.41 26.89
C ALA A 167 15.60 8.94 25.58
N GLU A 168 15.94 10.17 25.17
CA GLU A 168 15.51 10.70 23.87
C GLU A 168 16.12 9.92 22.69
N LEU A 169 17.38 9.47 22.78
CA LEU A 169 17.98 8.63 21.74
C LEU A 169 17.25 7.29 21.59
N LYS A 170 16.87 6.63 22.69
CA LYS A 170 16.04 5.41 22.67
C LYS A 170 14.67 5.65 22.03
N LYS A 171 14.02 6.77 22.37
CA LYS A 171 12.72 7.21 21.81
C LYS A 171 12.79 7.53 20.31
N VAL A 172 13.85 8.21 19.86
CA VAL A 172 14.13 8.45 18.43
C VAL A 172 14.38 7.15 17.70
N ASN A 173 15.17 6.23 18.25
CA ASN A 173 15.45 4.93 17.62
C ASN A 173 14.18 4.06 17.49
N ALA A 174 13.34 3.99 18.53
CA ALA A 174 12.04 3.31 18.45
C ALA A 174 11.13 3.94 17.38
N SER A 175 11.10 5.26 17.29
CA SER A 175 10.35 5.99 16.26
C SER A 175 10.89 5.75 14.84
N LEU A 176 12.22 5.65 14.68
CA LEU A 176 12.91 5.31 13.43
C LEU A 176 12.57 3.90 12.97
N ILE A 177 12.57 2.91 13.88
CA ILE A 177 12.19 1.53 13.59
C ILE A 177 10.72 1.48 13.14
N ALA A 178 9.80 2.13 13.87
CA ALA A 178 8.39 2.20 13.48
C ALA A 178 8.18 2.92 12.13
N ALA A 179 8.97 3.95 11.82
CA ALA A 179 8.93 4.62 10.52
C ALA A 179 9.46 3.73 9.37
N ARG A 180 10.53 2.96 9.61
CA ARG A 180 11.07 1.98 8.65
C ARG A 180 10.06 0.87 8.34
N VAL A 181 9.34 0.35 9.34
CA VAL A 181 8.26 -0.63 9.14
C VAL A 181 7.14 -0.02 8.30
N ARG A 182 6.60 1.16 8.66
CA ARG A 182 5.56 1.82 7.84
C ARG A 182 6.00 2.08 6.40
N LEU A 183 7.26 2.45 6.17
CA LEU A 183 7.83 2.63 4.83
C LEU A 183 7.96 1.31 4.06
N ARG A 184 8.18 0.18 4.74
CA ARG A 184 8.18 -1.15 4.12
C ARG A 184 6.75 -1.52 3.69
N ASN A 185 5.79 -1.49 4.62
CA ASN A 185 4.39 -1.80 4.34
C ASN A 185 3.84 -0.96 3.18
N ALA A 186 4.08 0.36 3.17
CA ALA A 186 3.62 1.26 2.10
C ALA A 186 4.32 1.05 0.74
N ARG A 187 5.39 0.24 0.67
CA ARG A 187 5.99 -0.22 -0.60
C ARG A 187 5.33 -1.51 -1.06
N GLU A 188 5.12 -2.46 -0.15
CA GLU A 188 4.43 -3.74 -0.40
C GLU A 188 2.97 -3.50 -0.83
N GLU A 189 2.25 -2.58 -0.17
CA GLU A 189 0.91 -2.12 -0.56
C GLU A 189 0.87 -1.51 -1.97
N ARG A 190 1.92 -0.77 -2.36
CA ARG A 190 2.03 -0.17 -3.70
C ARG A 190 2.33 -1.24 -4.75
N GLU A 191 3.24 -2.17 -4.47
CA GLU A 191 3.59 -3.28 -5.36
C GLU A 191 2.36 -4.16 -5.65
N HIS A 192 1.56 -4.50 -4.62
CA HIS A 192 0.27 -5.17 -4.80
C HIS A 192 -0.77 -4.34 -5.58
N PHE A 193 -0.77 -3.01 -5.44
CA PHE A 193 -1.63 -2.14 -6.24
C PHE A 193 -1.19 -2.09 -7.71
N ASP A 194 0.11 -1.99 -7.97
CA ASP A 194 0.70 -1.96 -9.31
C ASP A 194 0.41 -3.30 -10.03
N ASP A 195 0.57 -4.44 -9.35
CA ASP A 195 0.19 -5.77 -9.86
C ASP A 195 -1.30 -5.91 -10.16
N ALA A 196 -2.18 -5.49 -9.24
CA ALA A 196 -3.62 -5.53 -9.45
C ALA A 196 -4.06 -4.62 -10.62
N SER A 197 -3.43 -3.45 -10.76
CA SER A 197 -3.62 -2.53 -11.88
C SER A 197 -3.20 -3.16 -13.20
N ASN A 198 -2.02 -3.80 -13.25
CA ASN A 198 -1.54 -4.53 -14.43
C ASN A 198 -2.48 -5.67 -14.85
N GLN A 199 -3.03 -6.43 -13.89
CA GLN A 199 -4.03 -7.48 -14.16
C GLN A 199 -5.33 -6.90 -14.74
N ILE A 200 -5.81 -5.77 -14.22
CA ILE A 200 -7.00 -5.08 -14.74
C ILE A 200 -6.76 -4.58 -16.17
N LEU A 201 -5.60 -3.96 -16.44
CA LEU A 201 -5.23 -3.51 -17.77
C LEU A 201 -5.18 -4.68 -18.77
N LEU A 202 -4.57 -5.81 -18.41
CA LEU A 202 -4.52 -7.00 -19.27
C LEU A 202 -5.92 -7.55 -19.58
N GLN A 203 -6.82 -7.59 -18.59
CA GLN A 203 -8.22 -7.99 -18.81
C GLN A 203 -9.00 -7.01 -19.70
N LEU A 204 -8.73 -5.71 -19.60
CA LEU A 204 -9.36 -4.70 -20.45
C LEU A 204 -8.86 -4.82 -21.90
N THR A 205 -7.56 -4.93 -22.13
CA THR A 205 -6.97 -5.14 -23.46
C THR A 205 -7.52 -6.40 -24.13
N SER A 206 -7.60 -7.53 -23.41
CA SER A 206 -8.13 -8.78 -23.98
C SER A 206 -9.61 -8.67 -24.38
N LYS A 207 -10.43 -7.92 -23.62
CA LYS A 207 -11.82 -7.61 -23.98
C LYS A 207 -11.92 -6.65 -25.17
N GLU A 208 -11.02 -5.67 -25.27
CA GLU A 208 -10.94 -4.77 -26.42
C GLU A 208 -10.56 -5.54 -27.71
N GLU A 209 -9.65 -6.50 -27.62
CA GLU A 209 -9.31 -7.42 -28.72
C GLU A 209 -10.46 -8.38 -29.08
N GLU A 210 -11.23 -8.86 -28.11
CA GLU A 210 -12.44 -9.68 -28.35
C GLU A 210 -13.54 -8.87 -29.06
N ILE A 211 -13.85 -7.68 -28.55
CA ILE A 211 -14.83 -6.76 -29.15
C ILE A 211 -14.38 -6.35 -30.56
N SER A 212 -13.08 -6.08 -30.76
CA SER A 212 -12.53 -5.73 -32.08
C SER A 212 -12.68 -6.87 -33.08
N ARG A 213 -12.43 -8.12 -32.67
CA ARG A 213 -12.66 -9.32 -33.51
C ARG A 213 -14.15 -9.52 -33.82
N SER A 214 -15.03 -9.31 -32.84
CA SER A 214 -16.48 -9.37 -33.03
C SER A 214 -16.98 -8.33 -34.03
N ILE A 215 -16.57 -7.07 -33.89
CA ILE A 215 -16.88 -5.98 -34.83
C ILE A 215 -16.35 -6.29 -36.24
N ALA A 216 -15.18 -6.92 -36.37
CA ALA A 216 -14.65 -7.35 -37.67
C ALA A 216 -15.51 -8.44 -38.32
N SER A 217 -15.97 -9.44 -37.55
CA SER A 217 -16.89 -10.49 -38.03
C SER A 217 -18.21 -9.89 -38.51
N CYS A 218 -18.86 -9.06 -37.68
CA CYS A 218 -20.14 -8.44 -38.03
C CYS A 218 -20.07 -7.52 -39.26
N ARG A 219 -18.90 -6.93 -39.57
CA ARG A 219 -18.68 -6.18 -40.82
C ARG A 219 -18.69 -7.11 -42.03
N VAL A 220 -17.91 -8.19 -41.99
CA VAL A 220 -17.88 -9.19 -43.08
C VAL A 220 -19.25 -9.85 -43.28
N GLU A 221 -19.97 -10.13 -42.20
CA GLU A 221 -21.35 -10.64 -42.25
C GLU A 221 -22.31 -9.62 -42.88
N ALA A 222 -22.18 -8.33 -42.57
CA ALA A 222 -22.97 -7.27 -43.18
C ALA A 222 -22.67 -7.11 -44.68
N ASP A 223 -21.40 -7.19 -45.10
CA ASP A 223 -21.00 -7.16 -46.51
C ASP A 223 -21.61 -8.35 -47.28
N VAL A 224 -21.62 -9.55 -46.67
CA VAL A 224 -22.27 -10.75 -47.25
C VAL A 224 -23.78 -10.58 -47.33
N VAL A 225 -24.45 -10.04 -46.30
CA VAL A 225 -25.89 -9.75 -46.35
C VAL A 225 -26.22 -8.73 -47.43
N ASN A 226 -25.40 -7.68 -47.60
CA ASN A 226 -25.60 -6.69 -48.64
C ASN A 226 -25.43 -7.28 -50.06
N ALA A 227 -24.47 -8.19 -50.25
CA ALA A 227 -24.33 -8.94 -51.50
C ALA A 227 -25.56 -9.84 -51.80
N TRP A 228 -26.16 -10.46 -50.78
CA TRP A 228 -27.41 -11.20 -50.94
C TRP A 228 -28.61 -10.31 -51.26
N ILE A 229 -28.70 -9.11 -50.67
CA ILE A 229 -29.74 -8.13 -51.00
C ILE A 229 -29.67 -7.76 -52.48
N HIS A 230 -28.52 -7.31 -52.97
CA HIS A 230 -28.37 -6.95 -54.38
C HIS A 230 -28.62 -8.13 -55.33
N PHE A 231 -28.15 -9.33 -55.00
CA PHE A 231 -28.45 -10.53 -55.80
C PHE A 231 -29.96 -10.80 -55.91
N LEU A 232 -30.72 -10.63 -54.82
CA LEU A 232 -32.17 -10.82 -54.82
C LEU A 232 -32.90 -9.70 -55.56
N GLU A 233 -32.45 -8.45 -55.43
CA GLU A 233 -32.99 -7.28 -56.16
C GLU A 233 -32.79 -7.44 -57.67
N ASP A 234 -31.56 -7.73 -58.12
CA ASP A 234 -31.22 -7.96 -59.52
C ASP A 234 -31.98 -9.17 -60.11
N THR A 235 -32.05 -10.27 -59.36
CA THR A 235 -32.79 -11.48 -59.78
C THR A 235 -34.28 -11.21 -59.90
N TRP A 236 -34.87 -10.45 -58.97
CA TRP A 236 -36.29 -10.07 -59.02
C TRP A 236 -36.58 -9.13 -60.19
N PHE A 237 -35.71 -8.17 -60.46
CA PHE A 237 -35.81 -7.27 -61.61
C PHE A 237 -35.72 -8.06 -62.94
N LEU A 238 -34.76 -8.98 -63.06
CA LEU A 238 -34.62 -9.85 -64.23
C LEU A 238 -35.84 -10.78 -64.42
N GLN A 239 -36.36 -11.37 -63.34
CA GLN A 239 -37.55 -12.22 -63.40
C GLN A 239 -38.80 -11.42 -63.82
N THR A 240 -38.96 -10.21 -63.27
CA THR A 240 -40.11 -9.34 -63.57
C THR A 240 -40.08 -8.87 -65.03
N THR A 241 -38.94 -8.39 -65.52
CA THR A 241 -38.77 -7.95 -66.92
C THR A 241 -38.92 -9.11 -67.90
N PHE A 242 -38.38 -10.29 -67.60
CA PHE A 242 -38.62 -11.50 -68.40
C PHE A 242 -40.10 -11.92 -68.42
N HIS A 243 -40.81 -11.83 -67.29
CA HIS A 243 -42.23 -12.15 -67.23
C HIS A 243 -43.07 -11.18 -68.07
N GLU A 244 -42.82 -9.88 -67.93
CA GLU A 244 -43.49 -8.83 -68.70
C GLU A 244 -43.21 -8.96 -70.22
N GLN A 245 -41.97 -9.28 -70.62
CA GLN A 245 -41.62 -9.54 -72.02
C GLN A 245 -42.36 -10.78 -72.55
N LYS A 246 -42.40 -11.87 -71.77
CA LYS A 246 -43.11 -13.09 -72.13
C LYS A 246 -44.62 -12.86 -72.24
N GLU A 247 -45.21 -12.10 -71.33
CA GLU A 247 -46.64 -11.73 -71.39
C GLU A 247 -46.94 -10.92 -72.65
N LYS A 248 -46.13 -9.88 -72.95
CA LYS A 248 -46.25 -9.09 -74.18
C LYS A 248 -46.14 -9.96 -75.44
N GLN A 249 -45.20 -10.93 -75.46
CA GLN A 249 -45.08 -11.88 -76.57
C GLN A 249 -46.34 -12.76 -76.70
N VAL A 250 -46.77 -13.42 -75.62
CA VAL A 250 -47.91 -14.35 -75.62
C VAL A 250 -49.20 -13.61 -76.02
N ASN A 251 -49.44 -12.41 -75.49
CA ASN A 251 -50.62 -11.62 -75.85
C ASN A 251 -50.57 -11.18 -77.33
N GLY A 252 -49.41 -10.78 -77.84
CA GLY A 252 -49.21 -10.43 -79.24
C GLY A 252 -49.22 -11.62 -80.21
N GLU A 253 -48.97 -12.85 -79.75
CA GLU A 253 -49.23 -14.08 -80.51
C GLU A 253 -50.71 -14.46 -80.47
N LEU A 254 -51.35 -14.36 -79.30
CA LEU A 254 -52.76 -14.71 -79.09
C LEU A 254 -53.73 -13.78 -79.84
N GLU A 255 -53.42 -12.48 -79.98
CA GLU A 255 -54.18 -11.59 -80.85
C GLU A 255 -54.06 -12.00 -82.34
N ARG A 256 -52.83 -12.29 -82.82
CA ARG A 256 -52.60 -12.73 -84.22
C ARG A 256 -53.31 -14.06 -84.53
N TYR A 257 -53.23 -15.05 -83.63
CA TYR A 257 -53.97 -16.31 -83.81
C TYR A 257 -55.48 -16.13 -83.66
N GLY A 258 -55.95 -15.20 -82.82
CA GLY A 258 -57.36 -14.79 -82.75
C GLY A 258 -57.87 -14.21 -84.08
N GLU A 259 -57.09 -13.33 -84.70
CA GLU A 259 -57.39 -12.76 -86.02
C GLU A 259 -57.34 -13.81 -87.14
N TYR A 260 -56.33 -14.68 -87.19
CA TYR A 260 -56.28 -15.78 -88.16
C TYR A 260 -57.46 -16.74 -88.01
N PHE A 261 -57.89 -17.04 -86.78
CA PHE A 261 -59.05 -17.89 -86.51
C PHE A 261 -60.36 -17.25 -86.99
N VAL A 262 -60.59 -15.96 -86.69
CA VAL A 262 -61.76 -15.22 -87.19
C VAL A 262 -61.78 -15.19 -88.72
N ASN A 263 -60.66 -14.84 -89.36
CA ASN A 263 -60.56 -14.80 -90.82
C ASN A 263 -60.83 -16.17 -91.47
N LEU A 264 -60.31 -17.27 -90.88
CA LEU A 264 -60.54 -18.63 -91.37
C LEU A 264 -62.02 -19.03 -91.26
N VAL A 265 -62.68 -18.76 -90.13
CA VAL A 265 -64.11 -19.10 -90.00
C VAL A 265 -64.96 -18.23 -90.90
N THR A 266 -64.71 -16.91 -90.99
CA THR A 266 -65.38 -16.02 -91.95
C THR A 266 -65.27 -16.54 -93.39
N HIS A 267 -64.10 -17.01 -93.82
CA HIS A 267 -63.91 -17.63 -95.13
C HIS A 267 -64.73 -18.92 -95.31
N ILE A 268 -64.72 -19.82 -94.32
CA ILE A 268 -65.46 -21.10 -94.40
C ILE A 268 -66.98 -20.88 -94.40
N LEU A 269 -67.51 -20.00 -93.53
CA LEU A 269 -68.94 -19.68 -93.49
C LEU A 269 -69.39 -19.00 -94.79
N SER A 270 -68.56 -18.12 -95.37
CA SER A 270 -68.83 -17.53 -96.69
C SER A 270 -68.89 -18.60 -97.78
N ALA A 271 -67.91 -19.52 -97.81
CA ALA A 271 -67.90 -20.62 -98.76
C ALA A 271 -69.13 -21.56 -98.61
N TYR A 272 -69.57 -21.82 -97.38
CA TYR A 272 -70.81 -22.57 -97.14
C TYR A 272 -72.05 -21.78 -97.57
N LYS A 273 -72.17 -20.48 -97.28
CA LYS A 273 -73.30 -19.64 -97.72
C LYS A 273 -73.45 -19.67 -99.25
N GLU A 274 -72.36 -19.47 -99.98
CA GLU A 274 -72.35 -19.49 -101.44
C GLU A 274 -72.53 -20.91 -102.03
N GLN A 275 -72.13 -21.97 -101.34
CA GLN A 275 -72.35 -23.34 -101.81
C GLN A 275 -73.76 -23.87 -101.48
N LEU A 276 -74.33 -23.47 -100.35
CA LEU A 276 -75.65 -23.91 -99.89
C LEU A 276 -76.79 -23.20 -100.64
N ARG A 277 -76.68 -21.91 -101.00
CA ARG A 277 -77.75 -21.22 -101.75
C ARG A 277 -78.13 -21.92 -103.08
N PRO A 278 -77.18 -22.26 -103.99
CA PRO A 278 -77.50 -23.06 -105.18
C PRO A 278 -77.99 -24.48 -104.84
N SER A 279 -77.46 -25.09 -103.77
CA SER A 279 -77.90 -26.41 -103.30
C SER A 279 -79.36 -26.37 -102.82
N LEU A 280 -79.80 -25.27 -102.18
CA LEU A 280 -81.15 -25.03 -101.71
C LEU A 280 -82.12 -24.84 -102.88
N SER A 281 -81.73 -24.03 -103.87
CA SER A 281 -82.48 -23.89 -105.12
C SER A 281 -82.60 -25.21 -105.88
N ARG A 282 -81.56 -26.06 -105.83
CA ARG A 282 -81.61 -27.41 -106.42
C ARG A 282 -82.53 -28.34 -105.64
N ILE A 283 -82.49 -28.34 -104.29
CA ILE A 283 -83.45 -29.12 -103.49
C ILE A 283 -84.89 -28.68 -103.78
N ARG A 284 -85.18 -27.37 -103.88
CA ARG A 284 -86.53 -26.89 -104.26
C ARG A 284 -87.02 -27.50 -105.58
N GLN A 285 -86.16 -27.49 -106.61
CA GLN A 285 -86.46 -28.13 -107.90
C GLN A 285 -86.62 -29.66 -107.78
N LEU A 286 -85.82 -30.33 -106.96
CA LEU A 286 -85.92 -31.77 -106.73
C LEU A 286 -87.25 -32.13 -106.04
N VAL A 287 -87.61 -31.44 -104.96
CA VAL A 287 -88.88 -31.59 -104.22
C VAL A 287 -90.09 -31.36 -105.14
N GLU A 288 -90.07 -30.28 -105.94
CA GLU A 288 -91.11 -29.98 -106.93
C GLU A 288 -91.18 -31.04 -108.05
N SER A 289 -90.04 -31.58 -108.49
CA SER A 289 -90.00 -32.65 -109.51
C SER A 289 -90.44 -34.02 -109.00
N LEU A 290 -90.12 -34.37 -107.74
CA LEU A 290 -90.50 -35.63 -107.11
C LEU A 290 -92.01 -35.65 -106.82
N SER A 291 -92.55 -34.58 -106.24
CA SER A 291 -94.00 -34.41 -106.04
C SER A 291 -94.77 -34.33 -107.37
N SER A 292 -94.19 -33.74 -108.43
CA SER A 292 -94.76 -33.79 -109.78
C SER A 292 -94.74 -35.21 -110.37
N SER A 293 -93.68 -35.99 -110.12
CA SER A 293 -93.59 -37.40 -110.54
C SER A 293 -94.62 -38.28 -109.83
N GLU A 294 -94.90 -37.99 -108.55
CA GLU A 294 -95.94 -38.67 -107.76
C GLU A 294 -97.34 -38.34 -108.28
N ARG A 295 -97.58 -37.06 -108.66
CA ARG A 295 -98.86 -36.58 -109.22
C ARG A 295 -99.11 -37.01 -110.67
N SER A 296 -98.09 -37.47 -111.39
CA SER A 296 -98.18 -37.89 -112.80
C SER A 296 -98.38 -39.41 -112.98
N GLY A 297 -98.60 -40.17 -111.90
CA GLY A 297 -98.70 -41.64 -111.94
C GLY A 297 -99.92 -42.22 -112.67
N GLU A 298 -100.92 -41.41 -113.02
CA GLU A 298 -102.21 -41.87 -113.56
C GLU A 298 -102.44 -41.52 -115.03
N THR A 299 -101.71 -42.16 -115.97
CA THR A 299 -102.32 -42.87 -117.13
C THR A 299 -101.30 -43.54 -118.07
N ALA A 300 -101.69 -44.73 -118.57
CA ALA A 300 -101.22 -45.39 -119.81
C ALA A 300 -99.70 -45.64 -120.04
N LYS A 301 -99.27 -46.87 -119.69
CA LYS A 301 -98.55 -47.88 -120.54
C LYS A 301 -98.15 -47.44 -121.96
N ASP A 302 -96.98 -47.80 -122.51
CA ASP A 302 -95.85 -48.65 -122.04
C ASP A 302 -94.55 -48.27 -122.81
N GLU A 303 -93.39 -48.79 -122.39
CA GLU A 303 -92.08 -48.93 -123.08
C GLU A 303 -90.87 -48.52 -122.21
N SER A 304 -90.16 -49.51 -121.66
CA SER A 304 -88.72 -49.50 -121.34
C SER A 304 -88.15 -48.51 -120.29
N GLN A 305 -88.11 -48.98 -119.03
CA GLN A 305 -87.02 -48.81 -118.04
C GLN A 305 -86.46 -47.41 -117.65
N LYS A 306 -86.89 -46.28 -118.24
CA LYS A 306 -86.36 -44.95 -117.89
C LYS A 306 -86.94 -44.38 -116.59
N ALA A 307 -88.26 -44.43 -116.42
CA ALA A 307 -88.96 -43.79 -115.31
C ALA A 307 -88.45 -44.17 -113.89
N PRO A 308 -88.32 -45.46 -113.48
CA PRO A 308 -87.89 -45.81 -112.13
C PRO A 308 -86.42 -45.45 -111.87
N ASN A 309 -85.57 -45.53 -112.91
CA ASN A 309 -84.17 -45.12 -112.81
C ASN A 309 -84.05 -43.59 -112.70
N GLN A 310 -84.93 -42.81 -113.34
CA GLN A 310 -84.97 -41.36 -113.15
C GLN A 310 -85.43 -40.97 -111.74
N ARG A 311 -86.49 -41.59 -111.19
CA ARG A 311 -86.90 -41.34 -109.78
C ARG A 311 -85.77 -41.67 -108.81
N ARG A 312 -85.17 -42.86 -108.93
CA ARG A 312 -84.04 -43.29 -108.06
C ARG A 312 -82.89 -42.29 -108.08
N ASN A 313 -82.48 -41.81 -109.25
CA ASN A 313 -81.39 -40.84 -109.36
C ASN A 313 -81.73 -39.49 -108.71
N LEU A 314 -83.00 -39.04 -108.77
CA LEU A 314 -83.45 -37.80 -108.13
C LEU A 314 -83.54 -37.94 -106.60
N GLU A 315 -83.96 -39.11 -106.10
CA GLU A 315 -83.94 -39.43 -104.66
C GLU A 315 -82.50 -39.54 -104.12
N GLU A 316 -81.57 -40.13 -104.88
CA GLU A 316 -80.15 -40.20 -104.52
C GLU A 316 -79.48 -38.82 -104.56
N GLU A 317 -79.83 -37.96 -105.54
CA GLU A 317 -79.39 -36.56 -105.56
C GLU A 317 -79.94 -35.77 -104.36
N TYR A 318 -81.21 -35.97 -104.00
CA TYR A 318 -81.82 -35.37 -102.81
C TYR A 318 -81.10 -35.81 -101.52
N LEU A 319 -80.92 -37.12 -101.29
CA LEU A 319 -80.26 -37.66 -100.10
C LEU A 319 -78.81 -37.19 -99.95
N ASN A 320 -78.08 -37.07 -101.07
CA ASN A 320 -76.73 -36.52 -101.10
C ASN A 320 -76.71 -35.04 -100.68
N LEU A 321 -77.65 -34.23 -101.19
CA LEU A 321 -77.78 -32.83 -100.81
C LEU A 321 -78.28 -32.66 -99.36
N GLU A 322 -79.24 -33.46 -98.89
CA GLU A 322 -79.71 -33.48 -97.49
C GLU A 322 -78.57 -33.81 -96.52
N SER A 323 -77.80 -34.87 -96.80
CA SER A 323 -76.59 -35.25 -96.05
C SER A 323 -75.56 -34.11 -96.01
N LYS A 324 -75.38 -33.40 -97.13
CA LYS A 324 -74.51 -32.21 -97.23
C LYS A 324 -75.03 -31.03 -96.40
N PHE A 325 -76.34 -30.76 -96.36
CA PHE A 325 -76.92 -29.73 -95.50
C PHE A 325 -76.75 -30.07 -94.02
N VAL A 326 -77.12 -31.29 -93.59
CA VAL A 326 -77.02 -31.74 -92.19
C VAL A 326 -75.56 -31.73 -91.70
N SER A 327 -74.63 -32.25 -92.50
CA SER A 327 -73.19 -32.23 -92.14
C SER A 327 -72.61 -30.82 -92.11
N THR A 328 -72.99 -29.94 -93.04
CA THR A 328 -72.55 -28.54 -93.05
C THR A 328 -73.05 -27.80 -91.82
N PHE A 329 -74.34 -27.89 -91.47
CA PHE A 329 -74.87 -27.20 -90.28
C PHE A 329 -74.32 -27.74 -88.96
N SER A 330 -73.97 -29.03 -88.89
CA SER A 330 -73.24 -29.59 -87.74
C SER A 330 -71.85 -28.94 -87.54
N VAL A 331 -71.12 -28.69 -88.65
CA VAL A 331 -69.85 -27.95 -88.62
C VAL A 331 -70.06 -26.47 -88.26
N VAL A 332 -71.06 -25.81 -88.85
CA VAL A 332 -71.40 -24.41 -88.55
C VAL A 332 -71.78 -24.23 -87.07
N GLY A 333 -72.60 -25.10 -86.48
CA GLY A 333 -72.92 -25.09 -85.05
C GLY A 333 -71.71 -25.33 -84.15
N SER A 334 -70.79 -26.20 -84.58
CA SER A 334 -69.50 -26.42 -83.90
C SER A 334 -68.60 -25.19 -83.94
N MET A 335 -68.59 -24.43 -85.03
CA MET A 335 -67.87 -23.15 -85.13
C MET A 335 -68.54 -22.05 -84.29
N LYS A 336 -69.88 -21.97 -84.31
CA LYS A 336 -70.70 -21.02 -83.53
C LYS A 336 -70.42 -21.17 -82.03
N THR A 337 -70.39 -22.41 -81.53
CA THR A 337 -70.09 -22.71 -80.11
C THR A 337 -68.64 -22.42 -79.71
N GLN A 338 -67.66 -22.64 -80.59
CA GLN A 338 -66.26 -22.27 -80.32
C GLN A 338 -66.06 -20.75 -80.26
N ILE A 339 -66.66 -19.99 -81.19
CA ILE A 339 -66.52 -18.53 -81.24
C ILE A 339 -67.13 -17.84 -80.02
N TYR A 340 -68.28 -18.32 -79.53
CA TYR A 340 -68.99 -17.75 -78.39
C TYR A 340 -68.71 -18.48 -77.05
N SER A 341 -67.63 -19.27 -76.99
CA SER A 341 -67.15 -19.93 -75.76
C SER A 341 -66.82 -18.90 -74.65
N PRO A 342 -67.41 -18.99 -73.44
CA PRO A 342 -67.15 -18.01 -72.36
C PRO A 342 -65.74 -18.05 -71.77
N ASN A 343 -64.98 -19.11 -72.05
CA ASN A 343 -63.77 -19.46 -71.28
C ASN A 343 -62.46 -19.00 -71.95
N GLU A 344 -62.55 -18.29 -73.07
CA GLU A 344 -61.43 -17.78 -73.84
C GLU A 344 -61.52 -16.25 -73.91
N GLY A 345 -60.41 -15.56 -73.60
CA GLY A 345 -60.40 -14.10 -73.47
C GLY A 345 -60.76 -13.35 -74.76
N THR A 346 -61.04 -12.05 -74.62
CA THR A 346 -61.59 -11.15 -75.67
C THR A 346 -60.68 -10.88 -76.88
N TYR A 347 -59.64 -11.69 -77.09
CA TYR A 347 -58.73 -11.66 -78.24
C TYR A 347 -59.43 -11.97 -79.58
N ARG A 348 -60.51 -12.76 -79.55
CA ARG A 348 -61.41 -12.91 -80.71
C ARG A 348 -62.27 -11.65 -80.84
N LYS A 349 -61.83 -10.72 -81.69
CA LYS A 349 -62.62 -9.55 -82.11
C LYS A 349 -63.96 -10.05 -82.66
N LYS A 350 -65.07 -9.61 -82.06
CA LYS A 350 -66.43 -9.96 -82.48
C LYS A 350 -66.77 -9.18 -83.75
N ASP A 351 -66.35 -9.71 -84.90
CA ASP A 351 -66.67 -9.12 -86.21
C ASP A 351 -68.18 -9.20 -86.46
N GLU A 352 -68.77 -8.06 -86.83
CA GLU A 352 -70.19 -7.94 -87.15
C GLU A 352 -70.55 -8.77 -88.40
N LYS A 353 -69.61 -8.90 -89.34
CA LYS A 353 -69.73 -9.76 -90.54
C LYS A 353 -69.78 -11.25 -90.18
N LEU A 354 -69.04 -11.65 -89.14
CA LEU A 354 -69.02 -13.05 -88.67
C LEU A 354 -70.38 -13.41 -88.03
N LYS A 355 -71.04 -12.45 -87.38
CA LYS A 355 -72.42 -12.59 -86.92
C LYS A 355 -73.39 -12.64 -88.11
N GLU A 356 -73.29 -11.69 -89.06
CA GLU A 356 -74.10 -11.66 -90.29
C GLU A 356 -74.06 -13.00 -91.04
N LEU A 357 -72.88 -13.58 -91.24
CA LEU A 357 -72.71 -14.89 -91.89
C LEU A 357 -73.36 -16.06 -91.12
N PHE A 358 -73.39 -16.02 -89.78
CA PHE A 358 -74.13 -17.03 -89.01
C PHE A 358 -75.64 -16.83 -89.09
N ASP A 359 -76.12 -15.59 -89.16
CA ASP A 359 -77.55 -15.27 -89.25
C ASP A 359 -78.08 -15.58 -90.67
N ASP A 360 -77.30 -15.32 -91.73
CA ASP A 360 -77.54 -15.80 -93.11
C ASP A 360 -77.64 -17.32 -93.20
N LEU A 361 -76.72 -18.04 -92.56
CA LEU A 361 -76.69 -19.51 -92.58
C LEU A 361 -77.85 -20.11 -91.77
N GLU A 362 -78.27 -19.47 -90.68
CA GLU A 362 -79.47 -19.87 -89.94
C GLU A 362 -80.73 -19.63 -90.80
N SER A 363 -80.83 -18.52 -91.54
CA SER A 363 -81.92 -18.28 -92.50
C SER A 363 -81.95 -19.34 -93.62
N ILE A 364 -80.80 -19.75 -94.17
CA ILE A 364 -80.72 -20.86 -95.14
C ILE A 364 -81.12 -22.20 -94.50
N ARG A 365 -80.86 -22.40 -93.20
CA ARG A 365 -81.28 -23.59 -92.45
C ARG A 365 -82.79 -23.60 -92.23
N GLU A 366 -83.38 -22.49 -91.81
CA GLU A 366 -84.84 -22.34 -91.65
C GLU A 366 -85.56 -22.53 -93.00
N GLU A 367 -85.02 -21.99 -94.08
CA GLU A 367 -85.52 -22.21 -95.45
C GLU A 367 -85.39 -23.66 -95.94
N PHE A 368 -84.46 -24.45 -95.38
CA PHE A 368 -84.29 -25.87 -95.66
C PHE A 368 -85.24 -26.73 -94.81
N GLU A 369 -85.29 -26.51 -93.49
CA GLU A 369 -86.14 -27.25 -92.56
C GLU A 369 -87.65 -26.95 -92.75
N SER A 370 -88.00 -25.84 -93.42
CA SER A 370 -89.38 -25.51 -93.81
C SER A 370 -89.86 -26.19 -95.10
N MET A 371 -89.02 -26.94 -95.81
CA MET A 371 -89.46 -27.72 -96.98
C MET A 371 -90.02 -29.08 -96.57
N GLU A 372 -91.19 -29.43 -97.10
CA GLU A 372 -91.79 -30.74 -96.88
C GLU A 372 -90.93 -31.84 -97.52
N ARG A 373 -90.43 -32.77 -96.68
CA ARG A 373 -89.51 -33.84 -97.09
C ARG A 373 -90.27 -34.85 -97.98
N PRO A 374 -89.84 -35.09 -99.24
CA PRO A 374 -90.53 -36.00 -100.16
C PRO A 374 -90.59 -37.44 -99.65
N THR A 375 -91.59 -38.20 -100.10
CA THR A 375 -91.66 -39.65 -99.86
C THR A 375 -90.58 -40.37 -100.67
N LEU A 376 -89.49 -40.77 -100.01
CA LEU A 376 -88.37 -41.48 -100.64
C LEU A 376 -88.60 -43.00 -100.62
N GLU A 377 -88.56 -43.64 -101.79
CA GLU A 377 -88.62 -45.10 -101.91
C GLU A 377 -87.28 -45.75 -101.52
N LEU A 378 -86.15 -45.09 -101.82
CA LEU A 378 -84.79 -45.57 -101.48
C LEU A 378 -84.55 -45.76 -99.97
N GLU A 379 -85.20 -44.97 -99.13
CA GLU A 379 -85.00 -44.99 -97.67
C GLU A 379 -85.87 -46.05 -96.96
N ASN A 380 -86.81 -46.70 -97.68
CA ASN A 380 -87.78 -47.65 -97.16
C ASN A 380 -87.60 -49.09 -97.72
N PRO A 381 -86.47 -49.77 -97.50
CA PRO A 381 -86.34 -51.19 -97.83
C PRO A 381 -87.31 -52.02 -96.96
N ILE A 382 -88.10 -52.89 -97.62
CA ILE A 382 -89.21 -53.59 -96.97
C ILE A 382 -88.73 -54.48 -95.80
N LEU A 383 -89.37 -54.26 -94.66
CA LEU A 383 -89.32 -54.95 -93.37
C LEU A 383 -88.81 -56.41 -93.39
N ASN A 384 -87.73 -56.71 -92.63
CA ASN A 384 -87.49 -58.05 -92.08
C ASN A 384 -86.63 -58.06 -90.78
N SER A 385 -87.33 -57.98 -89.65
CA SER A 385 -87.07 -58.72 -88.39
C SER A 385 -85.72 -58.62 -87.61
N HIS A 386 -85.85 -58.15 -86.36
CA HIS A 386 -85.08 -58.53 -85.15
C HIS A 386 -83.65 -57.99 -84.86
N SER A 387 -83.61 -56.85 -84.14
CA SER A 387 -83.23 -56.73 -82.70
C SER A 387 -81.90 -57.33 -82.15
N PRO A 388 -81.33 -56.76 -81.05
CA PRO A 388 -81.35 -55.36 -80.58
C PRO A 388 -80.02 -54.84 -79.94
N SER A 389 -79.96 -53.55 -79.54
CA SER A 389 -79.33 -52.95 -78.31
C SER A 389 -77.97 -53.49 -77.76
N THR A 390 -76.99 -52.72 -77.27
CA THR A 390 -76.89 -51.31 -76.77
C THR A 390 -75.39 -50.97 -76.46
N PRO A 391 -75.01 -49.70 -76.10
CA PRO A 391 -73.61 -49.26 -76.02
C PRO A 391 -72.99 -49.23 -74.61
N LYS A 392 -71.66 -48.95 -74.54
CA LYS A 392 -70.99 -48.14 -73.48
C LYS A 392 -69.62 -47.64 -73.99
N SER A 393 -69.36 -46.32 -73.88
CA SER A 393 -68.65 -45.64 -72.78
C SER A 393 -67.15 -46.01 -72.74
N GLN A 394 -66.20 -45.16 -73.14
CA GLN A 394 -65.90 -43.77 -72.78
C GLN A 394 -65.40 -43.61 -71.32
N LYS A 395 -64.35 -42.77 -71.19
CA LYS A 395 -63.73 -42.17 -69.99
C LYS A 395 -62.55 -42.91 -69.33
N SER A 396 -61.36 -42.34 -69.53
CA SER A 396 -60.34 -42.21 -68.47
C SER A 396 -60.77 -41.10 -67.46
N PRO A 397 -60.09 -40.89 -66.32
CA PRO A 397 -58.79 -40.19 -66.32
C PRO A 397 -57.78 -40.69 -65.26
N TRP A 398 -56.67 -39.99 -65.11
CA TRP A 398 -55.59 -40.27 -64.16
C TRP A 398 -55.93 -39.93 -62.70
N SER A 399 -55.17 -40.50 -61.77
CA SER A 399 -54.73 -39.78 -60.57
C SER A 399 -53.26 -40.10 -60.24
N ARG A 400 -52.49 -39.07 -59.90
CA ARG A 400 -51.08 -39.14 -59.45
C ARG A 400 -51.02 -38.44 -58.10
N LEU A 401 -50.43 -39.04 -57.06
CA LEU A 401 -49.85 -38.24 -55.97
C LEU A 401 -48.78 -38.97 -55.12
N LYS A 402 -47.58 -38.36 -55.11
CA LYS A 402 -46.61 -38.17 -54.01
C LYS A 402 -45.94 -39.32 -53.21
N SER A 403 -44.72 -38.94 -52.80
CA SER A 403 -43.96 -39.27 -51.58
C SER A 403 -43.37 -40.67 -51.35
N SER A 404 -42.04 -40.70 -51.24
CA SER A 404 -41.33 -41.31 -50.10
C SER A 404 -40.07 -40.48 -49.77
N LEU A 405 -39.47 -40.71 -48.59
CA LEU A 405 -38.57 -39.79 -47.89
C LEU A 405 -37.09 -40.24 -47.89
N ASN A 406 -36.21 -39.25 -47.78
CA ASN A 406 -34.77 -39.20 -47.46
C ASN A 406 -33.91 -40.49 -47.30
N LYS A 407 -32.70 -40.35 -47.82
CA LYS A 407 -31.42 -40.94 -47.37
C LYS A 407 -30.56 -39.76 -46.84
N LYS A 408 -29.48 -39.88 -46.04
CA LYS A 408 -28.64 -41.02 -45.57
C LYS A 408 -27.68 -40.50 -44.45
N ASP A 409 -27.00 -41.41 -43.74
CA ASP A 409 -25.57 -41.40 -43.31
C ASP A 409 -24.86 -40.15 -42.68
N GLN A 410 -23.74 -40.22 -41.93
CA GLN A 410 -23.03 -41.24 -41.11
C GLN A 410 -21.82 -40.58 -40.40
N LYS A 411 -21.42 -41.11 -39.21
CA LYS A 411 -20.04 -41.03 -38.62
C LYS A 411 -19.56 -39.59 -38.29
N LYS A 412 -18.43 -39.35 -37.60
CA LYS A 412 -17.39 -40.19 -36.93
C LYS A 412 -17.36 -39.74 -35.43
N LEU A 413 -16.36 -39.88 -34.53
CA LEU A 413 -14.99 -40.40 -34.48
C LEU A 413 -14.69 -40.93 -33.04
N LYS A 414 -13.42 -40.98 -32.65
CA LYS A 414 -12.85 -41.06 -31.28
C LYS A 414 -11.64 -40.10 -31.23
N PHE A 415 -11.34 -39.54 -30.07
CA PHE A 415 -10.05 -39.81 -29.42
C PHE A 415 -10.23 -39.74 -27.90
N GLU A 416 -9.26 -40.23 -27.15
CA GLU A 416 -9.37 -40.59 -25.74
C GLU A 416 -7.96 -40.55 -25.11
N LEU A 417 -7.92 -40.51 -23.77
CA LEU A 417 -6.81 -40.93 -22.91
C LEU A 417 -5.73 -39.92 -22.45
N GLU A 418 -5.14 -40.37 -21.33
CA GLU A 418 -3.99 -39.94 -20.53
C GLU A 418 -4.04 -38.61 -19.72
N GLN A 419 -3.68 -38.78 -18.45
CA GLN A 419 -3.47 -37.82 -17.38
C GLN A 419 -2.33 -38.44 -16.57
N ASP A 420 -1.11 -37.95 -16.75
CA ASP A 420 0.06 -38.39 -15.98
C ASP A 420 0.54 -37.22 -15.09
N GLU A 421 0.96 -37.56 -13.87
CA GLU A 421 1.65 -36.68 -12.92
C GLU A 421 3.14 -37.10 -12.85
N ASP A 422 3.90 -36.53 -11.92
CA ASP A 422 5.35 -36.75 -11.68
C ASP A 422 6.31 -36.23 -12.78
N GLU A 423 7.58 -35.89 -12.53
CA GLU A 423 8.23 -35.22 -11.38
C GLU A 423 9.56 -34.61 -11.91
N GLU A 424 10.33 -33.95 -11.05
CA GLU A 424 11.66 -33.30 -11.21
C GLU A 424 11.65 -31.80 -11.53
N SER A 425 12.59 -30.98 -11.05
CA SER A 425 13.55 -30.98 -9.91
C SER A 425 14.60 -29.93 -10.29
N LEU A 426 14.90 -28.98 -9.40
CA LEU A 426 16.16 -28.22 -9.47
C LEU A 426 16.43 -27.49 -8.15
N ASP A 427 17.03 -28.22 -7.21
CA ASP A 427 17.50 -27.68 -5.94
C ASP A 427 18.61 -26.63 -6.13
N TYR A 428 18.63 -25.61 -5.25
CA TYR A 428 19.82 -24.81 -4.98
C TYR A 428 19.91 -24.43 -3.49
N GLU A 429 20.92 -25.02 -2.84
CA GLU A 429 21.73 -24.43 -1.76
C GLU A 429 21.02 -23.76 -0.56
N THR A 430 20.85 -24.54 0.51
CA THR A 430 21.08 -24.03 1.88
C THR A 430 22.16 -24.86 2.54
N ASP A 431 23.35 -24.27 2.69
CA ASP A 431 24.49 -24.85 3.39
C ASP A 431 24.91 -23.93 4.57
N GLU A 432 25.73 -24.45 5.48
CA GLU A 432 26.34 -23.73 6.63
C GLU A 432 25.38 -22.94 7.57
N ILE A 433 24.63 -23.64 8.42
CA ILE A 433 24.44 -23.17 9.81
C ILE A 433 25.54 -23.77 10.66
N VAL A 434 26.45 -22.92 11.14
CA VAL A 434 27.66 -23.33 11.87
C VAL A 434 27.31 -24.01 13.19
N GLU A 435 27.91 -25.17 13.37
CA GLU A 435 27.95 -26.06 14.52
C GLU A 435 28.37 -25.33 15.81
N TRP A 436 27.54 -25.44 16.87
CA TRP A 436 27.89 -25.00 18.22
C TRP A 436 28.26 -26.22 19.08
N GLU A 437 29.47 -26.73 18.91
CA GLU A 437 30.03 -27.69 19.88
C GLU A 437 30.23 -27.02 21.25
N TYR A 438 29.88 -27.77 22.29
CA TYR A 438 30.07 -27.39 23.68
C TYR A 438 30.98 -28.46 24.30
N ASP A 439 32.26 -28.14 24.53
CA ASP A 439 33.17 -29.06 25.21
C ASP A 439 34.02 -28.36 26.29
N ALA A 440 34.62 -29.17 27.16
CA ALA A 440 34.86 -28.83 28.56
C ALA A 440 36.33 -28.58 28.94
N PHE A 441 36.50 -28.08 30.17
CA PHE A 441 37.72 -28.01 31.02
C PHE A 441 38.97 -28.78 30.51
N GLU A 442 40.19 -28.21 30.52
CA GLU A 442 40.97 -27.93 31.76
C GLU A 442 42.19 -26.99 31.54
N LYS A 443 42.69 -26.39 32.64
CA LYS A 443 44.09 -26.07 33.06
C LYS A 443 45.12 -25.59 31.99
N ASP A 444 45.89 -24.51 32.19
CA ASP A 444 46.85 -24.28 33.29
C ASP A 444 47.12 -22.75 33.49
N LEU A 445 47.41 -22.24 34.71
CA LEU A 445 48.75 -21.86 35.23
C LEU A 445 49.66 -21.09 34.22
N LYS A 446 50.31 -19.94 34.51
CA LYS A 446 50.69 -19.28 35.80
C LYS A 446 51.01 -17.75 35.59
N PRO A 447 51.73 -16.95 36.44
CA PRO A 447 51.30 -15.56 36.73
C PRO A 447 52.36 -14.44 36.50
N THR A 448 52.03 -13.23 37.00
CA THR A 448 52.92 -12.08 37.37
C THR A 448 53.76 -11.40 36.30
N ASN A 449 53.44 -10.13 36.02
CA ASN A 449 54.06 -8.99 36.74
C ASN A 449 53.09 -7.81 36.81
#